data_AF-A1ZNP0-F1
#
_entry.id   AF-A1ZNP0-F1
#
_cell.length_a   1.000
_cell.length_b   1.000
_cell.length_c   1.000
_cell.angle_alpha   90.00
_cell.angle_beta   90.00
_cell.angle_gamma   90.00
#
_symmetry.space_group_name_H-M   'P 1'
#
loop_
_entity.id
_entity.type
_entity.pdbx_description
1 polymer ?
#
loop_
_entity_poly.entity_id
_entity_poly.type
_entity_poly.pdbx_seq_one_letter_code
_entity_poly.pdbx_strand_id
1 'polypeptide(L)'
;MIVLYVLPANVFAQKHKTNDQEILACIAKNKSAQGVVDSAFSAYKWAIELEKNCSKVIDGEHEAGVLFAIADEAVVAEMLWEMSKRCTPLKDAQEYLETIHEIFKSSVKTKKTTKKGELFTRKVESVSLKKYHVRKIRKRAEIVAKIINGEKLSLFQKLLD
;
A
#
# COMPACT_ATOMS: atom_id res chain seq x y z
N MET A 1 -37.01 -5.78 21.89
CA MET A 1 -36.41 -4.70 21.08
C MET A 1 -34.91 -4.92 21.05
N ILE A 2 -34.33 -5.21 19.88
CA ILE A 2 -32.88 -5.35 19.72
C ILE A 2 -32.37 -3.97 19.33
N VAL A 3 -31.64 -3.31 20.24
CA VAL A 3 -30.96 -2.05 19.94
C VAL A 3 -29.69 -2.40 19.18
N LEU A 4 -29.72 -2.27 17.85
CA LEU A 4 -28.52 -2.33 17.02
C LEU A 4 -27.64 -1.11 17.35
N TYR A 5 -26.55 -1.34 18.08
CA TYR A 5 -25.47 -0.37 18.22
C TYR A 5 -24.78 -0.23 16.86
N VAL A 6 -25.22 0.76 16.08
CA VAL A 6 -24.46 1.28 14.96
C VAL A 6 -23.29 2.05 15.56
N LEU A 7 -22.10 1.45 15.55
CA LEU A 7 -20.87 2.19 15.84
C LEU A 7 -20.77 3.34 14.81
N PRO A 8 -20.75 4.61 15.23
CA PRO A 8 -20.58 5.71 14.29
C PRO A 8 -19.16 5.58 13.72
N ALA A 9 -19.03 5.54 12.39
CA ALA A 9 -17.75 5.60 11.69
C ALA A 9 -16.85 6.77 12.18
N ASN A 10 -17.47 7.81 12.76
CA ASN A 10 -16.81 8.95 13.38
C ASN A 10 -15.98 8.64 14.64
N VAL A 11 -16.26 7.57 15.39
CA VAL A 11 -15.50 7.24 16.61
C VAL A 11 -14.16 6.56 16.27
N PHE A 12 -14.09 5.82 15.17
CA PHE A 12 -12.85 5.18 14.71
C PHE A 12 -11.84 6.24 14.19
N ALA A 13 -12.34 7.25 13.46
CA ALA A 13 -11.55 8.38 12.97
C ALA A 13 -11.10 9.36 14.08
N GLN A 14 -11.77 9.39 15.24
CA GLN A 14 -11.42 10.30 16.34
C GLN A 14 -10.36 9.75 17.29
N LYS A 15 -10.18 8.42 17.37
CA LYS A 15 -9.21 7.82 18.31
C LYS A 15 -7.81 7.66 17.71
N HIS A 16 -7.71 7.68 16.38
CA HIS A 16 -6.47 7.67 15.62
C HIS A 16 -6.53 8.88 14.67
N LYS A 17 -5.65 9.88 14.85
CA LYS A 17 -5.41 10.91 13.82
C LYS A 17 -4.83 10.18 12.60
N THR A 18 -5.67 9.60 11.77
CA THR A 18 -5.20 8.81 10.64
C THR A 18 -4.58 9.75 9.62
N ASN A 19 -3.26 9.62 9.42
CA ASN A 19 -2.55 10.27 8.32
C ASN A 19 -3.20 9.97 6.96
N ASP A 20 -4.04 8.93 6.85
CA ASP A 20 -4.84 8.63 5.66
C ASP A 20 -5.58 9.84 5.08
N GLN A 21 -6.22 10.68 5.91
CA GLN A 21 -6.92 11.88 5.40
C GLN A 21 -5.93 12.90 4.83
N GLU A 22 -4.78 13.08 5.47
CA GLU A 22 -3.73 13.98 5.01
C GLU A 22 -3.05 13.44 3.74
N ILE A 23 -2.87 12.13 3.65
CA ILE A 23 -2.36 11.40 2.48
C ILE A 23 -3.35 11.53 1.31
N LEU A 24 -4.65 11.30 1.53
CA LEU A 24 -5.71 11.48 0.54
C LEU A 24 -5.78 12.94 0.07
N ALA A 25 -5.68 13.91 0.99
CA ALA A 25 -5.63 15.33 0.65
C ALA A 25 -4.39 15.67 -0.19
N CYS A 26 -3.25 15.03 0.07
CA CYS A 26 -2.07 15.16 -0.76
C CYS A 26 -2.25 14.52 -2.14
N ILE A 27 -2.84 13.33 -2.22
CA ILE A 27 -3.11 12.62 -3.49
C ILE A 27 -4.08 13.42 -4.35
N ALA A 28 -5.13 14.00 -3.76
CA ALA A 28 -6.08 14.86 -4.46
C ALA A 28 -5.42 16.10 -5.09
N LYS A 29 -4.29 16.56 -4.54
CA LYS A 29 -3.48 17.65 -5.11
C LYS A 29 -2.58 17.18 -6.28
N ASN A 30 -2.44 15.87 -6.50
CA ASN A 30 -1.60 15.29 -7.53
C ASN A 30 -2.44 14.52 -8.58
N LYS A 31 -2.69 15.15 -9.72
CA LYS A 31 -3.53 14.59 -10.81
C LYS A 31 -3.05 13.22 -11.32
N SER A 32 -1.76 12.89 -11.25
CA SER A 32 -1.25 11.58 -11.67
C SER A 32 -1.51 10.47 -10.65
N ALA A 33 -1.64 10.82 -9.36
CA ALA A 33 -1.90 9.89 -8.27
C ALA A 33 -3.41 9.69 -8.01
N GLN A 34 -4.24 10.67 -8.36
CA GLN A 34 -5.69 10.61 -8.17
C GLN A 34 -6.37 9.46 -8.94
N GLY A 35 -5.76 8.99 -10.03
CA GLY A 35 -6.26 7.85 -10.82
C GLY A 35 -5.85 6.47 -10.29
N VAL A 36 -5.12 6.40 -9.17
CA VAL A 36 -4.58 5.14 -8.61
C VAL A 36 -5.37 4.66 -7.39
N VAL A 37 -6.08 5.56 -6.69
CA VAL A 37 -6.74 5.27 -5.42
C VAL A 37 -8.08 5.98 -5.35
N ASP A 38 -9.09 5.23 -4.92
CA ASP A 38 -10.43 5.75 -4.70
C ASP A 38 -10.54 6.56 -3.40
N SER A 39 -11.69 7.18 -3.18
CA SER A 39 -11.96 7.93 -1.95
C SER A 39 -12.07 7.05 -0.69
N ALA A 40 -12.07 5.72 -0.83
CA ALA A 40 -12.12 4.75 0.27
C ALA A 40 -10.74 4.18 0.63
N PHE A 41 -9.69 4.60 -0.08
CA PHE A 41 -8.33 4.16 0.16
C PHE A 41 -7.85 4.48 1.59
N SER A 42 -7.19 3.51 2.20
CA SER A 42 -6.49 3.64 3.47
C SER A 42 -5.09 3.04 3.30
N ALA A 43 -4.06 3.85 3.54
CA ALA A 43 -2.69 3.42 3.39
C ALA A 43 -2.31 2.39 4.48
N TYR A 44 -2.96 2.46 5.64
CA TYR A 44 -2.88 1.43 6.67
C TYR A 44 -3.45 0.08 6.20
N LYS A 45 -4.67 0.06 5.65
CA LYS A 45 -5.29 -1.18 5.15
C LYS A 45 -4.46 -1.78 4.02
N TRP A 46 -4.01 -0.94 3.09
CA TRP A 46 -3.11 -1.34 2.02
C TRP A 46 -1.86 -2.05 2.54
N ALA A 47 -1.17 -1.48 3.54
CA ALA A 47 0.03 -2.10 4.08
C ALA A 47 -0.21 -3.49 4.70
N ILE A 48 -1.38 -3.72 5.29
CA ILE A 48 -1.78 -5.04 5.81
C ILE A 48 -2.12 -6.02 4.67
N GLU A 49 -2.86 -5.56 3.67
CA GLU A 49 -3.27 -6.37 2.52
C GLU A 49 -2.09 -6.77 1.63
N LEU A 50 -1.11 -5.89 1.49
CA LEU A 50 0.13 -6.12 0.77
C LEU A 50 0.84 -7.39 1.26
N GLU A 51 0.94 -7.57 2.58
CA GLU A 51 1.53 -8.78 3.16
C GLU A 51 0.76 -10.03 2.71
N LYS A 52 -0.56 -10.01 2.90
CA LYS A 52 -1.45 -11.13 2.59
C LYS A 52 -1.35 -11.54 1.12
N ASN A 53 -1.38 -10.56 0.22
CA ASN A 53 -1.32 -10.79 -1.22
C ASN A 53 0.05 -11.32 -1.64
N CYS A 54 1.14 -10.76 -1.13
CA CYS A 54 2.50 -11.25 -1.41
C CYS A 54 2.75 -12.68 -0.89
N SER A 55 2.17 -13.06 0.26
CA SER A 55 2.28 -14.42 0.78
C SER A 55 1.63 -15.46 -0.14
N LYS A 56 0.44 -15.18 -0.69
CA LYS A 56 -0.28 -16.09 -1.60
C LYS A 56 0.50 -16.43 -2.87
N VAL A 57 1.21 -15.46 -3.43
CA VAL A 57 2.07 -15.66 -4.61
C VAL A 57 3.16 -16.71 -4.35
N ILE A 58 3.74 -16.72 -3.15
CA ILE A 58 4.80 -17.68 -2.78
C ILE A 58 4.24 -19.08 -2.60
N ASP A 59 3.04 -19.20 -2.06
CA ASP A 59 2.40 -20.49 -1.78
C ASP A 59 1.91 -21.19 -3.07
N GLY A 60 2.17 -20.58 -4.24
CA GLY A 60 1.88 -21.14 -5.54
C GLY A 60 0.49 -20.81 -6.06
N GLU A 61 -0.28 -19.99 -5.33
CA GLU A 61 -1.60 -19.48 -5.74
C GLU A 61 -1.42 -18.41 -6.82
N HIS A 62 -1.12 -18.85 -8.05
CA HIS A 62 -1.04 -17.99 -9.24
C HIS A 62 -2.40 -17.80 -9.91
N GLU A 63 -3.48 -17.88 -9.14
CA GLU A 63 -4.80 -17.57 -9.67
C GLU A 63 -4.79 -16.16 -10.26
N ALA A 64 -5.49 -15.97 -11.37
CA ALA A 64 -5.51 -14.68 -12.07
C ALA A 64 -5.86 -13.53 -11.11
N GLY A 65 -6.75 -13.76 -10.14
CA GLY A 65 -7.11 -12.78 -9.10
C GLY A 65 -5.95 -12.36 -8.18
N VAL A 66 -5.07 -13.28 -7.80
CA VAL A 66 -3.88 -12.97 -6.98
C VAL A 66 -2.86 -12.17 -7.80
N LEU A 67 -2.68 -12.53 -9.07
CA LEU A 67 -1.79 -11.77 -9.97
C LEU A 67 -2.31 -10.36 -10.24
N PHE A 68 -3.63 -10.16 -10.36
CA PHE A 68 -4.22 -8.83 -10.44
C PHE A 68 -4.00 -8.02 -9.17
N ALA A 69 -4.26 -8.60 -8.00
CA ALA A 69 -4.01 -7.94 -6.71
C ALA A 69 -2.54 -7.47 -6.62
N ILE A 70 -1.58 -8.32 -6.99
CA ILE A 70 -0.15 -7.96 -6.98
C ILE A 70 0.21 -6.84 -7.95
N ALA A 71 -0.48 -6.76 -9.09
CA ALA A 71 -0.33 -5.63 -10.01
C ALA A 71 -0.78 -4.33 -9.35
N ASP A 72 -1.93 -4.35 -8.68
CA ASP A 72 -2.50 -3.20 -7.98
C ASP A 72 -1.60 -2.77 -6.81
N GLU A 73 -1.12 -3.73 -6.01
CA GLU A 73 -0.14 -3.50 -4.95
C GLU A 73 1.12 -2.80 -5.47
N ALA A 74 1.63 -3.22 -6.64
CA ALA A 74 2.81 -2.60 -7.25
C ALA A 74 2.53 -1.14 -7.68
N VAL A 75 1.33 -0.85 -8.18
CA VAL A 75 0.92 0.51 -8.58
C VAL A 75 0.80 1.40 -7.34
N VAL A 76 0.15 0.92 -6.29
CA VAL A 76 -0.03 1.66 -5.03
C VAL A 76 1.31 1.89 -4.34
N ALA A 77 2.22 0.91 -4.35
CA ALA A 77 3.57 1.06 -3.82
C ALA A 77 4.38 2.15 -4.56
N GLU A 78 4.35 2.15 -5.89
CA GLU A 78 4.98 3.20 -6.72
C GLU A 78 4.40 4.57 -6.40
N MET A 79 3.07 4.68 -6.34
CA MET A 79 2.40 5.94 -6.02
C MET A 79 2.77 6.44 -4.62
N LEU A 80 2.68 5.60 -3.58
CA LEU A 80 3.00 6.00 -2.21
C LEU A 80 4.46 6.43 -2.07
N TRP A 81 5.38 5.75 -2.75
CA TRP A 81 6.78 6.17 -2.82
C TRP A 81 6.94 7.53 -3.52
N GLU A 82 6.31 7.76 -4.68
CA GLU A 82 6.35 9.06 -5.33
C GLU A 82 5.79 10.17 -4.44
N MET A 83 4.69 9.89 -3.75
CA MET A 83 4.05 10.83 -2.82
C MET A 83 4.91 11.08 -1.58
N SER A 84 5.66 10.11 -1.08
CA SER A 84 6.55 10.29 0.07
C SER A 84 7.58 11.41 -0.10
N LYS A 85 7.98 11.71 -1.35
CA LYS A 85 8.90 12.81 -1.68
C LYS A 85 8.30 14.20 -1.49
N ARG A 86 6.97 14.30 -1.39
CA ARG A 86 6.21 15.57 -1.38
C ARG A 86 5.24 15.69 -0.20
N CYS A 87 4.82 14.56 0.37
CA CYS A 87 3.83 14.47 1.43
C CYS A 87 4.50 14.31 2.78
N THR A 88 4.41 15.33 3.63
CA THR A 88 4.90 15.28 5.02
C THR A 88 4.46 14.02 5.77
N PRO A 89 3.19 13.56 5.69
CA PRO A 89 2.74 12.37 6.43
C PRO A 89 3.40 11.05 6.00
N LEU A 90 4.01 11.02 4.81
CA LEU A 90 4.71 9.85 4.27
C LEU A 90 6.22 9.99 4.33
N LYS A 91 6.75 11.14 4.77
CA LYS A 91 8.18 11.43 4.75
C LYS A 91 8.98 10.45 5.60
N ASP A 92 8.47 10.13 6.79
CA ASP A 92 9.11 9.18 7.71
C ASP A 92 8.99 7.73 7.20
N ALA A 93 8.07 7.46 6.27
CA ALA A 93 7.87 6.15 5.64
C ALA A 93 8.66 5.98 4.33
N GLN A 94 9.35 7.03 3.84
CA GLN A 94 9.93 7.10 2.50
C GLN A 94 10.91 5.94 2.19
N GLU A 95 11.88 5.68 3.06
CA GLU A 95 12.89 4.63 2.86
C GLU A 95 12.26 3.22 2.78
N TYR A 96 11.21 3.00 3.58
CA TYR A 96 10.50 1.73 3.62
C TYR A 96 9.63 1.55 2.36
N LEU A 97 8.96 2.61 1.91
CA LEU A 97 8.21 2.64 0.66
C LEU A 97 9.12 2.46 -0.55
N GLU A 98 10.31 3.07 -0.54
CA GLU A 98 11.33 2.90 -1.59
C GLU A 98 11.79 1.44 -1.69
N THR A 99 12.07 0.81 -0.55
CA THR A 99 12.42 -0.61 -0.51
C THR A 99 11.33 -1.49 -1.13
N ILE A 100 10.07 -1.25 -0.77
CA ILE A 100 8.92 -2.00 -1.31
C ILE A 100 8.82 -1.75 -2.83
N HIS A 101 8.92 -0.49 -3.27
CA HIS A 101 8.87 -0.11 -4.67
C HIS A 101 9.97 -0.81 -5.50
N GLU A 102 11.23 -0.80 -5.05
CA GLU A 102 12.34 -1.43 -5.77
C GLU A 102 12.20 -2.97 -5.87
N ILE A 103 11.63 -3.61 -4.84
CA ILE A 103 11.28 -5.04 -4.92
C ILE A 103 10.22 -5.27 -6.00
N PHE A 104 9.15 -4.48 -6.03
CA PHE A 104 8.11 -4.60 -7.05
C PHE A 104 8.64 -4.31 -8.45
N LYS A 105 9.43 -3.26 -8.62
CA LYS A 105 10.04 -2.88 -9.89
C LYS A 105 10.96 -3.96 -10.47
N SER A 106 11.70 -4.66 -9.60
CA SER A 106 12.59 -5.75 -10.01
C SER A 106 11.87 -7.10 -10.17
N SER A 107 10.79 -7.33 -9.43
CA SER A 107 10.14 -8.66 -9.32
C SER A 107 8.77 -8.77 -9.97
N VAL A 108 8.12 -7.66 -10.34
CA VAL A 108 6.79 -7.64 -10.93
C VAL A 108 6.85 -6.79 -12.19
N LYS A 109 6.81 -7.46 -13.35
CA LYS A 109 6.71 -6.77 -14.64
C LYS A 109 5.25 -6.58 -14.97
N THR A 110 4.84 -5.33 -15.19
CA THR A 110 3.49 -4.99 -15.61
C THR A 110 3.51 -4.29 -16.96
N LYS A 111 2.56 -4.63 -17.83
CA LYS A 111 2.26 -3.88 -19.04
C LYS A 111 1.12 -2.90 -18.77
N LYS A 112 1.29 -1.64 -19.16
CA LYS A 112 0.18 -0.68 -19.19
C LYS A 112 -0.81 -1.13 -20.27
N THR A 113 -2.03 -1.45 -19.86
CA THR A 113 -3.13 -1.71 -20.79
C THR A 113 -4.11 -0.54 -20.70
N THR A 114 -4.07 0.35 -21.69
CA THR A 114 -5.07 1.40 -21.85
C THR A 114 -6.35 0.78 -22.43
N LYS A 115 -7.42 0.74 -21.63
CA LYS A 115 -8.79 0.70 -22.17
C LYS A 115 -9.26 2.14 -22.27
N LYS A 116 -9.77 2.54 -23.45
CA LYS A 116 -10.37 3.87 -23.66
C LYS A 116 -11.50 4.08 -22.63
N GLY A 117 -11.33 5.06 -21.73
CA GLY A 117 -12.42 5.63 -20.92
C GLY A 117 -12.39 5.38 -19.41
N GLU A 118 -11.60 4.44 -18.88
CA GLU A 118 -11.58 4.13 -17.44
C GLU A 118 -10.17 3.84 -16.93
N LEU A 119 -10.01 3.88 -15.60
CA LEU A 119 -8.76 3.79 -14.82
C LEU A 119 -7.69 2.89 -15.45
N PHE A 120 -6.43 3.32 -15.35
CA PHE A 120 -5.28 2.56 -15.85
C PHE A 120 -5.23 1.15 -15.26
N THR A 121 -5.65 0.14 -16.03
CA THR A 121 -5.42 -1.26 -15.66
C THR A 121 -4.00 -1.67 -16.04
N ARG A 122 -3.22 -2.21 -15.10
CA ARG A 122 -1.93 -2.84 -15.38
C ARG A 122 -2.11 -4.36 -15.44
N LYS A 123 -1.65 -4.99 -16.51
CA LYS A 123 -1.61 -6.46 -16.60
C LYS A 123 -0.24 -6.95 -16.18
N VAL A 124 -0.16 -7.93 -15.28
CA VAL A 124 1.10 -8.58 -14.92
C VAL A 124 1.59 -9.46 -16.07
N GLU A 125 2.82 -9.23 -16.52
CA GLU A 125 3.51 -10.05 -17.52
C GLU A 125 4.31 -11.18 -16.87
N SER A 126 4.94 -10.90 -15.72
CA SER A 126 5.68 -11.90 -14.95
C SER A 126 5.83 -11.48 -13.50
N VAL A 127 5.80 -12.46 -12.59
CA VAL A 127 6.13 -12.29 -11.16
C VAL A 127 7.28 -13.23 -10.81
N SER A 128 8.32 -12.69 -10.19
CA SER A 128 9.50 -13.42 -9.72
C SER A 128 9.79 -13.17 -8.23
N LEU A 129 8.73 -12.83 -7.46
CA LEU A 129 8.82 -12.65 -6.01
C LEU A 129 9.31 -13.94 -5.34
N LYS A 130 10.35 -13.80 -4.50
CA LYS A 130 10.95 -14.89 -3.74
C LYS A 130 10.59 -14.78 -2.26
N LYS A 131 10.77 -15.87 -1.51
CA LYS A 131 10.52 -15.90 -0.05
C LYS A 131 11.19 -14.77 0.72
N TYR A 132 12.42 -14.40 0.38
CA TYR A 132 13.11 -13.30 1.04
C TYR A 132 12.55 -11.92 0.66
N HIS A 133 12.03 -11.73 -0.56
CA HIS A 133 11.36 -10.48 -0.95
C HIS A 133 10.14 -10.24 -0.07
N VAL A 134 9.31 -11.26 0.15
CA VAL A 134 8.09 -11.12 0.95
C VAL A 134 8.39 -10.95 2.43
N ARG A 135 9.43 -11.61 2.96
CA ARG A 135 9.92 -11.31 4.32
C ARG A 135 10.33 -9.85 4.47
N LYS A 136 10.98 -9.27 3.45
CA LYS A 136 11.38 -7.86 3.45
C LYS A 136 10.14 -6.96 3.32
N ILE A 137 9.25 -7.22 2.36
CA ILE A 137 7.98 -6.48 2.20
C ILE A 137 7.17 -6.49 3.49
N ARG A 138 6.97 -7.65 4.13
CA ARG A 138 6.25 -7.77 5.41
C ARG A 138 6.80 -6.81 6.47
N LYS A 139 8.11 -6.88 6.73
CA LYS A 139 8.75 -6.01 7.74
C LYS A 139 8.56 -4.53 7.41
N ARG A 140 8.71 -4.16 6.13
CA ARG A 140 8.60 -2.77 5.67
C ARG A 140 7.16 -2.27 5.72
N ALA A 141 6.21 -3.09 5.30
CA ALA A 141 4.79 -2.78 5.32
C ALA A 141 4.28 -2.62 6.77
N GLU A 142 4.73 -3.46 7.70
CA GLU A 142 4.41 -3.31 9.12
C GLU A 142 4.93 -1.98 9.70
N ILE A 143 6.16 -1.60 9.34
CA ILE A 143 6.74 -0.31 9.75
C ILE A 143 5.94 0.86 9.14
N VAL A 144 5.61 0.78 7.85
CA VAL A 144 4.79 1.77 7.15
C VAL A 144 3.42 1.92 7.82
N ALA A 145 2.75 0.81 8.15
CA ALA A 145 1.46 0.81 8.84
C ALA A 145 1.52 1.53 10.19
N LYS A 146 2.59 1.29 10.97
CA LYS A 146 2.82 1.95 12.27
C LYS A 146 3.05 3.46 12.11
N ILE A 147 3.89 3.87 11.16
CA ILE A 147 4.15 5.29 10.90
C ILE A 147 2.85 6.00 10.50
N ILE A 148 2.06 5.40 9.60
CA ILE A 148 0.79 5.97 9.13
C ILE A 148 -0.25 6.06 10.27
N ASN A 149 -0.19 5.13 11.23
CA ASN A 149 -1.03 5.16 12.43
C ASN A 149 -0.52 6.13 13.52
N GLY A 150 0.57 6.87 13.27
CA GLY A 150 1.17 7.80 14.23
C GLY A 150 1.93 7.12 15.37
N GLU A 151 2.26 5.83 15.23
CA GLU A 151 3.04 5.09 16.21
C GLU A 151 4.53 5.42 16.09
N LYS A 152 5.19 5.61 17.22
CA LYS A 152 6.65 5.77 17.26
C LYS A 152 7.33 4.42 17.08
N LEU A 153 8.18 4.32 16.07
CA LEU A 153 9.02 3.14 15.88
C LEU A 153 10.04 3.03 17.02
N SER A 154 10.17 1.83 17.59
CA SER A 154 11.23 1.57 18.57
C SER A 154 12.59 1.55 17.88
N LEU A 155 13.65 1.91 18.60
CA LEU A 155 15.04 1.93 18.09
C LEU A 155 15.45 0.58 17.48
N PHE A 156 14.97 -0.53 18.04
CA PHE A 156 15.23 -1.88 17.51
C PHE A 156 14.54 -2.16 16.16
N GLN A 157 13.36 -1.58 15.91
CA GLN A 157 12.70 -1.73 14.60
C GLN A 157 13.45 -1.01 13.48
N LYS A 158 14.17 0.07 13.81
CA LYS A 158 15.08 0.77 12.88
C LYS A 158 16.37 0.00 12.60
N LEU A 159 16.73 -0.98 13.44
CA LEU A 159 17.92 -1.82 13.30
C LEU A 159 17.64 -3.15 12.56
N LEU A 160 16.37 -3.41 12.22
CA LEU A 160 15.98 -4.58 11.41
C LEU A 160 16.15 -4.33 9.90
N ASP A 161 16.76 -3.19 9.54
CA ASP A 161 17.10 -2.77 8.19
C ASP A 161 18.19 -3.62 7.53
#